data_AF-A0AAJ1RK74-F1
#
_entry.id   AF-A0AAJ1RK74-F1
#
_cell.length_a   1.000
_cell.length_b   1.000
_cell.length_c   1.000
_cell.angle_alpha   90.00
_cell.angle_beta   90.00
_cell.angle_gamma   90.00
#
_symmetry.space_group_name_H-M   'P 1'
#
loop_
_entity.id
_entity.type
_entity.pdbx_description
1 polymer ?
#
loop_
_entity_poly.entity_id
_entity_poly.type
_entity_poly.pdbx_seq_one_letter_code
_entity_poly.pdbx_strand_id
1 'polypeptide(L)'
;MRDETTVTTQPDSFGRHWVYVTEAQVRGHAKGHFGLAIWVICLWFVAVGGLEIVLGSSASLPRLVFGAVLFLTGAGLVLRNRLAYLAALFVPMIFLIRFFSGASGYGGLLSGPAQYYDLCNALVVVGGCFYLFEGDRPNFIFRRRYRSYHAESLQK
;
A
#
# COMPACT_ATOMS: atom_id res chain seq x y z
N MET A 1 -26.16 22.12 3.33
CA MET A 1 -25.47 22.68 2.14
C MET A 1 -24.82 21.51 1.42
N ARG A 2 -25.31 21.15 0.23
CA ARG A 2 -24.65 20.13 -0.61
C ARG A 2 -23.44 20.81 -1.24
N ASP A 3 -22.24 20.38 -0.87
CA ASP A 3 -21.00 20.87 -1.49
C ASP A 3 -21.02 20.47 -2.97
N GLU A 4 -21.10 21.46 -3.87
CA GLU A 4 -21.28 21.27 -5.33
C GLU A 4 -20.14 20.49 -6.02
N THR A 5 -19.08 20.14 -5.29
CA THR A 5 -17.91 19.45 -5.83
C THR A 5 -17.84 17.95 -5.51
N THR A 6 -18.78 17.41 -4.73
CA THR A 6 -18.79 15.97 -4.39
C THR A 6 -19.57 15.17 -5.43
N VAL A 7 -18.89 14.25 -6.12
CA VAL A 7 -19.52 13.35 -7.10
C VAL A 7 -19.89 12.04 -6.40
N THR A 8 -21.17 11.67 -6.45
CA THR A 8 -21.69 10.41 -5.91
C THR A 8 -21.96 9.42 -7.03
N THR A 9 -21.47 8.18 -6.92
CA THR A 9 -21.77 7.12 -7.90
C THR A 9 -23.16 6.53 -7.71
N GLN A 10 -23.65 5.82 -8.73
CA GLN A 10 -24.82 4.95 -8.64
C GLN A 10 -24.68 3.96 -7.45
N PRO A 11 -25.78 3.63 -6.73
CA PRO A 11 -25.73 2.71 -5.60
C PRO A 11 -25.32 1.32 -6.03
N ASP A 12 -24.49 0.68 -5.21
CA ASP A 12 -24.26 -0.77 -5.27
C ASP A 12 -25.53 -1.54 -4.81
N SER A 13 -25.59 -2.85 -5.01
CA SER A 13 -26.74 -3.71 -4.67
C SER A 13 -27.17 -3.64 -3.18
N PHE A 14 -26.30 -3.09 -2.32
CA PHE A 14 -26.54 -2.85 -0.89
C PHE A 14 -26.88 -1.38 -0.54
N GLY A 15 -27.17 -0.52 -1.52
CA GLY A 15 -27.48 0.91 -1.31
C GLY A 15 -26.28 1.77 -0.87
N ARG A 16 -25.06 1.24 -0.99
CA ARG A 16 -23.81 1.97 -0.69
C ARG A 16 -23.36 2.75 -1.91
N HIS A 17 -22.90 3.99 -1.72
CA HIS A 17 -22.36 4.80 -2.81
C HIS A 17 -20.90 5.17 -2.53
N TRP A 18 -20.09 5.30 -3.58
CA TRP A 18 -18.78 5.93 -3.47
C TRP A 18 -18.95 7.44 -3.62
N VAL A 19 -18.40 8.18 -2.66
CA VAL A 19 -18.37 9.64 -2.68
C VAL A 19 -16.96 10.09 -2.96
N TYR A 20 -16.76 10.82 -4.06
CA TYR A 20 -15.48 11.43 -4.41
C TYR A 20 -15.39 12.84 -3.83
N VAL A 21 -14.23 13.14 -3.23
CA VAL A 21 -13.95 14.42 -2.56
C VAL A 21 -12.76 15.13 -3.19
N THR A 22 -12.71 16.44 -3.03
CA THR A 22 -11.59 17.26 -3.50
C THR A 22 -10.37 17.10 -2.59
N GLU A 23 -9.19 17.49 -3.08
CA GLU A 23 -7.95 17.40 -2.30
C GLU A 23 -7.97 18.28 -1.05
N ALA A 24 -8.59 19.46 -1.14
CA ALA A 24 -8.75 20.38 -0.01
C ALA A 24 -9.59 19.76 1.11
N GLN A 25 -10.70 19.10 0.76
CA GLN A 25 -11.57 18.40 1.70
C GLN A 25 -10.85 17.21 2.37
N VAL A 26 -10.00 16.48 1.64
CA VAL A 26 -9.20 15.40 2.23
C VAL A 26 -8.21 15.96 3.26
N ARG A 27 -7.49 17.03 2.95
CA ARG A 27 -6.48 17.61 3.86
C ARG A 27 -7.11 18.21 5.13
N GLY A 28 -8.31 18.78 5.02
CA GLY A 28 -9.04 19.33 6.16
C GLY A 28 -9.65 18.28 7.11
N HIS A 29 -9.72 17.02 6.69
CA HIS A 29 -10.41 15.97 7.45
C HIS A 29 -9.43 15.12 8.28
N ALA A 30 -9.81 14.76 9.51
CA ALA A 30 -8.97 13.97 10.42
C ALA A 30 -8.52 12.62 9.80
N LYS A 31 -9.39 11.97 9.01
CA LYS A 31 -9.06 10.73 8.28
C LYS A 31 -8.13 10.94 7.08
N GLY A 32 -7.91 12.17 6.64
CA GLY A 32 -6.95 12.53 5.59
C GLY A 32 -5.52 12.77 6.10
N HIS A 33 -5.30 12.65 7.41
CA HIS A 33 -3.98 12.65 8.03
C HIS A 33 -3.40 11.24 8.09
N PHE A 34 -2.08 11.13 8.02
CA PHE A 34 -1.42 9.82 8.06
C PHE A 34 -1.53 9.25 9.47
N GLY A 35 -2.25 8.13 9.59
CA GLY A 35 -2.23 7.35 10.82
C GLY A 35 -0.89 6.63 10.99
N LEU A 36 -0.64 6.15 12.21
CA LEU A 36 0.58 5.41 12.56
C LEU A 36 0.83 4.21 11.63
N ALA A 37 -0.23 3.47 11.25
CA ALA A 37 -0.10 2.35 10.33
C ALA A 37 0.44 2.74 8.94
N ILE A 38 0.00 3.87 8.37
CA ILE A 38 0.51 4.36 7.08
C ILE A 38 1.98 4.77 7.22
N TRP A 39 2.33 5.42 8.33
CA TRP A 39 3.72 5.77 8.63
C TRP A 39 4.62 4.54 8.73
N VAL A 40 4.18 3.48 9.41
CA VAL A 40 4.92 2.22 9.51
C VAL A 40 5.12 1.60 8.13
N ILE A 41 4.08 1.59 7.28
CA ILE A 41 4.19 1.08 5.91
C ILE A 41 5.21 1.92 5.11
N CYS A 42 5.10 3.25 5.13
CA CYS A 42 6.05 4.13 4.43
C CYS A 42 7.49 3.91 4.92
N LEU A 43 7.69 3.83 6.24
CA LEU A 43 8.99 3.59 6.85
C LEU A 43 9.56 2.24 6.40
N TRP A 44 8.74 1.19 6.37
CA TRP A 44 9.15 -0.12 5.88
C TRP A 44 9.62 -0.07 4.42
N PHE A 45 8.86 0.57 3.52
CA PHE A 45 9.27 0.71 2.11
C PHE A 45 10.61 1.44 1.96
N VAL A 46 10.81 2.52 2.70
CA VAL A 46 12.04 3.31 2.67
C VAL A 46 13.22 2.52 3.24
N ALA A 47 13.02 1.85 4.39
CA ALA A 47 14.06 1.08 5.05
C ALA A 47 14.51 -0.14 4.22
N VAL A 48 13.53 -0.94 3.74
CA VAL A 48 13.81 -2.12 2.92
C VAL A 48 14.34 -1.70 1.55
N GLY A 49 13.85 -0.60 0.97
CA GLY A 49 14.36 -0.08 -0.30
C GLY A 49 15.81 0.36 -0.18
N GLY A 50 16.15 1.09 0.89
CA GLY A 50 17.52 1.46 1.21
C GLY A 50 18.42 0.24 1.40
N LEU A 51 17.95 -0.77 2.13
CA LEU A 51 18.67 -2.02 2.31
C LEU A 51 18.92 -2.75 0.98
N GLU A 52 17.91 -2.87 0.12
CA GLU A 52 18.05 -3.51 -1.19
C GLU A 52 18.97 -2.74 -2.13
N ILE A 53 19.08 -1.41 -2.01
CA ILE A 53 20.07 -0.61 -2.74
C ILE A 53 21.48 -0.99 -2.29
N VAL A 54 21.74 -1.03 -0.99
CA VAL A 54 23.05 -1.38 -0.41
C VAL A 54 23.46 -2.81 -0.76
N LEU A 55 22.52 -3.75 -0.68
CA LEU A 55 22.77 -5.14 -1.07
C LEU A 55 22.92 -5.27 -2.59
N GLY A 56 22.17 -4.49 -3.36
CA GLY A 56 22.24 -4.47 -4.82
C GLY A 56 23.55 -3.88 -5.35
N SER A 57 24.10 -2.85 -4.71
CA SER A 57 25.34 -2.20 -5.15
C SER A 57 26.56 -3.12 -5.09
N SER A 58 26.51 -4.16 -4.24
CA SER A 58 27.56 -5.17 -4.13
C SER A 58 27.25 -6.48 -4.87
N ALA A 59 25.99 -6.75 -5.18
CA ALA A 59 25.56 -8.04 -5.75
C ALA A 59 25.18 -7.95 -7.24
N SER A 60 24.23 -7.09 -7.61
CA SER A 60 23.70 -7.05 -8.98
C SER A 60 22.90 -5.78 -9.30
N LEU A 61 23.02 -5.31 -10.54
CA LEU A 61 22.27 -4.14 -11.05
C LEU A 61 20.75 -4.30 -10.93
N PRO A 62 20.12 -5.46 -11.27
CA PRO A 62 18.67 -5.60 -11.14
C PRO A 62 18.18 -5.47 -9.70
N ARG A 63 18.96 -5.96 -8.72
CA ARG A 63 18.63 -5.82 -7.30
C ARG A 63 18.72 -4.36 -6.83
N LEU A 64 19.75 -3.64 -7.29
CA LEU A 64 19.89 -2.21 -7.01
C LEU A 64 18.71 -1.41 -7.57
N VAL A 65 18.34 -1.66 -8.82
CA VAL A 65 17.19 -1.00 -9.48
C VAL A 65 15.90 -1.31 -8.71
N PHE A 66 15.70 -2.56 -8.31
CA PHE A 66 14.56 -2.94 -7.48
C PHE A 66 14.51 -2.18 -6.15
N GLY A 67 15.64 -2.12 -5.43
CA GLY A 67 15.73 -1.35 -4.18
C GLY A 67 15.43 0.13 -4.37
N ALA A 68 15.93 0.73 -5.45
CA ALA A 68 15.65 2.12 -5.79
C ALA A 68 14.16 2.36 -6.07
N VAL A 69 13.50 1.49 -6.83
CA VAL A 69 12.06 1.58 -7.09
C VAL A 69 11.25 1.42 -5.80
N LEU A 70 11.64 0.50 -4.90
CA LEU A 70 10.98 0.30 -3.61
C LEU A 70 11.12 1.55 -2.72
N PHE A 71 12.33 2.12 -2.66
CA PHE A 71 12.61 3.34 -1.91
C PHE A 71 11.80 4.54 -2.42
N LEU A 72 11.80 4.75 -3.75
CA LEU A 72 11.02 5.80 -4.40
C LEU A 72 9.51 5.61 -4.21
N THR A 73 9.04 4.36 -4.15
CA THR A 73 7.65 4.04 -3.83
C THR A 73 7.29 4.47 -2.41
N GLY A 74 8.16 4.19 -1.42
CA GLY A 74 8.00 4.67 -0.04
C GLY A 74 7.99 6.19 0.07
N ALA A 75 8.93 6.87 -0.56
CA ALA A 75 8.98 8.33 -0.60
C ALA A 75 7.74 8.92 -1.30
N GLY A 76 7.31 8.32 -2.40
CA GLY A 76 6.11 8.73 -3.12
C GLY A 76 4.82 8.54 -2.32
N LEU A 77 4.73 7.49 -1.49
CA LEU A 77 3.62 7.30 -0.56
C LEU A 77 3.56 8.43 0.48
N VAL A 78 4.70 8.85 1.04
CA VAL A 78 4.78 10.01 1.94
C VAL A 78 4.28 11.29 1.27
N LEU A 79 4.64 11.48 0.00
CA LEU A 79 4.17 12.59 -0.83
C LEU A 79 2.73 12.44 -1.33
N ARG A 80 1.99 11.40 -0.90
CA ARG A 80 0.60 11.12 -1.30
C ARG A 80 0.42 10.92 -2.80
N ASN A 81 1.46 10.46 -3.49
CA ASN A 81 1.41 10.25 -4.94
C ASN A 81 0.59 8.99 -5.28
N ARG A 82 -0.41 9.16 -6.15
CA ARG A 82 -1.27 8.07 -6.63
C ARG A 82 -0.49 6.96 -7.36
N LEU A 83 0.56 7.32 -8.10
CA LEU A 83 1.39 6.33 -8.80
C LEU A 83 2.18 5.48 -7.80
N ALA A 84 2.69 6.08 -6.73
CA ALA A 84 3.38 5.35 -5.67
C ALA A 84 2.44 4.41 -4.93
N TYR A 85 1.17 4.81 -4.72
CA TYR A 85 0.15 3.91 -4.18
C TYR A 85 -0.07 2.67 -5.07
N LEU A 86 -0.10 2.85 -6.39
CA LEU A 86 -0.20 1.71 -7.33
C LEU A 86 1.07 0.86 -7.33
N ALA A 87 2.25 1.49 -7.33
CA ALA A 87 3.53 0.79 -7.28
C ALA A 87 3.67 -0.02 -5.98
N ALA A 88 3.18 0.49 -4.85
CA ALA A 88 3.21 -0.19 -3.56
C ALA A 88 2.45 -1.53 -3.56
N LEU A 89 1.52 -1.74 -4.50
CA LEU A 89 0.82 -3.00 -4.68
C LEU A 89 1.66 -4.05 -5.40
N PHE A 90 2.38 -3.63 -6.45
CA PHE A 90 3.01 -4.56 -7.39
C PHE A 90 4.50 -4.76 -7.15
N VAL A 91 5.22 -3.68 -6.83
CA VAL A 91 6.67 -3.72 -6.63
C VAL A 91 7.05 -4.77 -5.60
N PRO A 92 6.39 -4.86 -4.43
CA PRO A 92 6.83 -5.80 -3.42
C PRO A 92 6.39 -7.26 -3.67
N MET A 93 5.55 -7.53 -4.69
CA MET A 93 5.26 -8.90 -5.15
C MET A 93 6.53 -9.63 -5.59
N ILE A 94 7.59 -8.90 -5.94
CA ILE A 94 8.91 -9.46 -6.26
C ILE A 94 9.49 -10.26 -5.09
N PHE A 95 9.18 -9.92 -3.83
CA PHE A 95 9.60 -10.73 -2.67
C PHE A 95 8.97 -12.12 -2.69
N LEU A 96 7.69 -12.24 -3.06
CA LEU A 96 7.04 -13.54 -3.23
C LEU A 96 7.68 -14.35 -4.36
N ILE A 97 7.94 -13.72 -5.51
CA ILE A 97 8.58 -14.39 -6.65
C ILE A 97 9.97 -14.90 -6.26
N ARG A 98 10.79 -14.08 -5.60
CA ARG A 98 12.13 -14.46 -5.12
C ARG A 98 12.06 -15.60 -4.10
N PHE A 99 11.12 -15.52 -3.16
CA PHE A 99 10.87 -16.57 -2.17
C PHE A 99 10.56 -17.92 -2.83
N PHE A 100 9.62 -17.95 -3.78
CA PHE A 100 9.24 -19.19 -4.48
C PHE A 100 10.31 -19.67 -5.47
N SER A 101 11.08 -18.75 -6.06
CA SER A 101 12.18 -19.09 -6.98
C SER A 101 13.38 -19.71 -6.25
N GLY A 102 13.59 -19.34 -4.98
CA GLY A 102 14.60 -19.95 -4.10
C GLY A 102 14.15 -21.24 -3.41
N ALA A 103 12.86 -21.57 -3.46
CA ALA A 103 12.30 -22.78 -2.87
C ALA A 103 12.58 -23.99 -3.78
N SER A 104 13.73 -24.65 -3.57
CA SER A 104 14.08 -25.88 -4.25
C SER A 104 13.25 -27.07 -3.75
N GLY A 105 12.15 -27.39 -4.44
CA GLY A 105 11.41 -28.66 -4.29
C GLY A 105 10.46 -28.77 -3.08
N TYR A 106 9.40 -29.56 -3.24
CA TYR A 106 8.47 -29.93 -2.18
C TYR A 106 9.20 -30.71 -1.07
N GLY A 107 9.38 -30.10 0.11
CA GLY A 107 9.83 -30.80 1.32
C GLY A 107 11.04 -30.24 2.05
N GLY A 108 11.69 -29.19 1.53
CA GLY A 108 12.76 -28.49 2.25
C GLY A 108 12.20 -27.48 3.26
N LEU A 109 12.60 -27.58 4.54
CA LEU A 109 12.55 -26.42 5.44
C LEU A 109 13.39 -25.30 4.82
N LEU A 110 12.93 -24.05 4.95
CA LEU A 110 13.57 -22.82 4.45
C LEU A 110 15.10 -22.94 4.32
N SER A 111 15.58 -22.91 3.07
CA SER A 111 16.90 -23.37 2.66
C SER A 111 18.05 -22.40 3.02
N GLY A 112 17.76 -21.21 3.54
CA GLY A 112 18.78 -20.27 4.01
C GLY A 112 18.29 -18.86 4.42
N PRO A 113 19.17 -18.03 5.00
CA PRO A 113 18.82 -16.70 5.54
C PRO A 113 18.16 -15.75 4.54
N ALA A 114 18.55 -15.83 3.25
CA ALA A 114 17.96 -15.02 2.19
C ALA A 114 16.48 -15.37 1.95
N GLN A 115 16.12 -16.65 2.05
CA GLN A 115 14.74 -17.11 1.86
C GLN A 115 13.85 -16.71 3.05
N TYR A 116 14.39 -16.74 4.27
CA TYR A 116 13.71 -16.18 5.46
C TYR A 116 13.45 -14.67 5.31
N TYR A 117 14.45 -13.93 4.82
CA TYR A 117 14.30 -12.49 4.57
C TYR A 117 13.21 -12.22 3.54
N ASP A 118 13.20 -12.92 2.40
CA ASP A 118 12.19 -12.73 1.36
C ASP A 118 10.78 -13.15 1.86
N LEU A 119 10.67 -14.20 2.68
CA LEU A 119 9.40 -14.61 3.33
C LEU A 119 8.86 -13.54 4.28
N CYS A 120 9.70 -13.05 5.20
CA CYS A 120 9.29 -12.03 6.17
C CYS A 120 8.82 -10.75 5.46
N ASN A 121 9.56 -10.31 4.44
CA ASN A 121 9.17 -9.16 3.63
C ASN A 121 7.87 -9.44 2.86
N ALA A 122 7.70 -10.63 2.30
CA ALA A 122 6.46 -11.01 1.63
C ALA A 122 5.24 -10.98 2.57
N LEU A 123 5.36 -11.46 3.82
CA LEU A 123 4.27 -11.41 4.80
C LEU A 123 3.90 -9.96 5.17
N VAL A 124 4.90 -9.11 5.40
CA VAL A 124 4.68 -7.69 5.70
C VAL A 124 4.00 -6.99 4.52
N VAL A 125 4.43 -7.27 3.30
CA VAL A 125 3.83 -6.74 2.07
C VAL A 125 2.37 -7.13 1.94
N VAL A 126 2.05 -8.41 2.12
CA VAL A 126 0.67 -8.90 2.00
C VAL A 126 -0.23 -8.18 3.00
N GLY A 127 0.20 -8.07 4.26
CA GLY A 127 -0.53 -7.32 5.28
C GLY A 127 -0.66 -5.82 4.96
N GLY A 128 0.42 -5.19 4.47
CA GLY A 128 0.44 -3.79 4.05
C GLY A 128 -0.49 -3.51 2.86
N CYS A 129 -0.50 -4.39 1.86
CA CYS A 129 -1.39 -4.32 0.71
C CYS A 129 -2.87 -4.45 1.12
N PHE A 130 -3.17 -5.38 2.02
CA PHE A 130 -4.52 -5.53 2.56
C PHE A 130 -4.98 -4.25 3.25
N TYR A 131 -4.14 -3.68 4.12
CA TYR A 131 -4.43 -2.40 4.78
C TYR A 131 -4.62 -1.25 3.78
N LEU A 132 -3.73 -1.13 2.78
CA LEU A 132 -3.78 -0.07 1.77
C LEU A 132 -5.02 -0.16 0.87
N PHE A 133 -5.52 -1.36 0.56
CA PHE A 133 -6.62 -1.51 -0.41
C PHE A 133 -7.99 -1.60 0.26
N GLU A 134 -8.11 -2.34 1.36
CA GLU A 134 -9.37 -2.49 2.10
C GLU A 134 -9.59 -1.37 3.11
N GLY A 135 -8.53 -0.72 3.57
CA GLY A 135 -8.63 0.36 4.53
C GLY A 135 -9.42 1.55 3.99
N ASP A 136 -10.43 1.98 4.75
CA ASP A 136 -11.18 3.20 4.45
C ASP A 136 -10.28 4.46 4.44
N ARG A 137 -9.25 4.49 5.28
CA ARG A 137 -8.31 5.62 5.40
C ARG A 137 -7.41 5.76 4.16
N PRO A 138 -6.68 4.73 3.70
CA PRO A 138 -5.93 4.80 2.44
C PRO A 138 -6.79 5.16 1.22
N ASN A 139 -8.02 4.61 1.13
CA ASN A 139 -8.95 4.98 0.06
C ASN A 139 -9.31 6.47 0.09
N PHE A 140 -9.51 7.04 1.28
CA PHE A 140 -9.77 8.46 1.43
C PHE A 140 -8.55 9.33 1.11
N ILE A 141 -7.34 8.93 1.51
CA ILE A 141 -6.10 9.69 1.32
C ILE A 141 -5.63 9.66 -0.14
N PHE A 142 -5.52 8.48 -0.75
CA PHE A 142 -4.87 8.31 -2.06
C PHE A 142 -5.86 8.27 -3.23
N ARG A 143 -7.07 7.74 -2.99
CA ARG A 143 -8.12 7.61 -4.03
C ARG A 143 -9.22 8.67 -3.90
N ARG A 144 -9.13 9.52 -2.86
CA ARG A 144 -10.05 10.64 -2.61
C ARG A 144 -11.52 10.20 -2.62
N ARG A 145 -11.78 9.01 -2.08
CA ARG A 145 -13.11 8.40 -2.08
C ARG A 145 -13.40 7.72 -0.74
N TYR A 146 -14.66 7.75 -0.32
CA TYR A 146 -15.16 6.99 0.83
C TYR A 146 -16.52 6.36 0.52
N ARG A 147 -16.91 5.31 1.26
CA ARG A 147 -18.24 4.70 1.14
C ARG A 147 -19.23 5.44 2.03
N SER A 148 -20.39 5.81 1.49
CA SER A 148 -21.51 6.27 2.29
C SER A 148 -22.23 5.07 2.92
N TYR A 149 -22.24 5.01 4.25
CA TYR A 149 -23.05 4.05 5.00
C TYR A 149 -24.35 4.73 5.40
N HIS A 150 -25.30 4.84 4.47
CA HIS A 150 -26.62 5.41 4.77
C HIS A 150 -27.50 4.49 5.63
N ALA A 151 -27.12 3.22 5.79
CA ALA A 151 -27.91 2.22 6.49
C ALA A 151 -27.97 2.42 8.03
N GLU A 152 -26.99 3.09 8.64
CA GLU A 152 -26.99 3.30 10.11
C GLU A 152 -27.75 4.55 10.56
N SER A 153 -28.02 5.51 9.67
CA SER A 153 -28.74 6.75 10.04
C SER A 153 -30.25 6.58 10.17
N LEU A 154 -30.80 5.42 9.78
CA LEU A 154 -32.23 5.09 9.88
C LEU A 154 -32.55 4.19 11.09
N GLN A 155 -31.55 3.83 11.91
CA GLN A 155 -31.70 3.02 13.12
C GLN A 155 -31.45 3.80 14.42
N LYS A 156 -31.37 5.13 14.37
CA LYS A 156 -31.36 6.01 15.54
C LYS A 156 -32.64 6.81 15.64
#